data_AF-A0A926S3E6-F1
#
_entry.id   AF-A0A926S3E6-F1
#
_cell.length_a   1.000
_cell.length_b   1.000
_cell.length_c   1.000
_cell.angle_alpha   90.00
_cell.angle_beta   90.00
_cell.angle_gamma   90.00
#
_symmetry.space_group_name_H-M   'P 1'
#
loop_
_entity.id
_entity.type
_entity.pdbx_description
1 polymer ?
#
loop_
_entity_poly.entity_id
_entity_poly.type
_entity_poly.pdbx_seq_one_letter_code
_entity_poly.pdbx_strand_id
1 'polypeptide(L)' 'MASEEQKRFLLRFGTHLLELRKQKNLSYRKLAQNCDIDHADIRKYEKGEINMTILTMLEFAKGLEITLKELMDF' A
#
# COMPACT_ATOMS: atom_id res chain seq x y z
N MET A 1 7.26 -20.54 -8.64
CA MET A 1 6.38 -20.37 -7.45
C MET A 1 6.95 -19.21 -6.67
N ALA A 2 6.19 -18.15 -6.41
CA ALA A 2 6.66 -17.07 -5.55
C ALA A 2 6.96 -17.67 -4.18
N SER A 3 8.16 -17.43 -3.66
CA SER A 3 8.60 -18.01 -2.39
C SER A 3 7.67 -17.52 -1.27
N GLU A 4 7.26 -18.41 -0.38
CA GLU A 4 6.40 -18.11 0.79
C GLU A 4 6.88 -16.86 1.58
N GLU A 5 8.17 -16.60 1.56
CA GLU A 5 8.82 -15.43 2.15
C GLU A 5 8.43 -14.10 1.48
N GLN A 6 8.36 -14.06 0.15
CA GLN A 6 7.90 -12.87 -0.59
C GLN A 6 6.44 -12.56 -0.28
N LYS A 7 5.62 -13.61 -0.16
CA LYS A 7 4.20 -13.47 0.18
C LYS A 7 4.01 -12.93 1.59
N ARG A 8 4.78 -13.43 2.57
CA ARG A 8 4.79 -12.88 3.94
C ARG A 8 5.23 -11.43 3.98
N PHE A 9 6.25 -11.06 3.21
CA PHE A 9 6.74 -9.69 3.11
C PHE A 9 5.66 -8.75 2.57
N LEU A 10 5.01 -9.14 1.46
CA LEU A 10 3.90 -8.40 0.88
C LEU A 10 2.70 -8.28 1.82
N LEU A 11 2.40 -9.33 2.58
CA LEU A 11 1.29 -9.31 3.54
C LEU A 11 1.57 -8.36 4.72
N ARG A 12 2.82 -8.33 5.22
CA ARG A 12 3.25 -7.37 6.24
C ARG A 12 3.14 -5.93 5.74
N PHE A 13 3.71 -5.67 4.56
CA PHE A 13 3.61 -4.36 3.92
C PHE A 13 2.15 -3.93 3.71
N GLY A 14 1.31 -4.83 3.20
CA GLY A 14 -0.10 -4.56 2.98
C GLY A 14 -0.88 -4.27 4.27
N THR A 15 -0.52 -4.94 5.37
CA THR A 15 -1.07 -4.68 6.71
C THR A 15 -0.66 -3.30 7.21
N HIS A 16 0.61 -2.92 7.03
CA HIS A 16 1.10 -1.59 7.37
C HIS A 16 0.41 -0.48 6.56
N LEU A 17 0.25 -0.68 5.26
CA LEU A 17 -0.50 0.24 4.39
C LEU A 17 -1.95 0.42 4.87
N LEU A 18 -2.61 -0.68 5.28
CA LEU A 18 -3.96 -0.64 5.85
C LEU A 18 -4.00 0.18 7.14
N GLU A 19 -2.99 0.04 8.02
CA GLU A 19 -2.88 0.81 9.25
C GLU A 19 -2.67 2.30 8.98
N LEU A 20 -1.73 2.66 8.10
CA LEU A 20 -1.49 4.04 7.67
C LEU A 20 -2.76 4.67 7.08
N ARG A 21 -3.47 3.94 6.22
CA ARG A 21 -4.75 4.38 5.65
C ARG A 21 -5.80 4.64 6.73
N LYS A 22 -5.90 3.76 7.73
CA LYS A 22 -6.81 3.91 8.87
C LYS A 22 -6.42 5.10 9.77
N GLN A 23 -5.13 5.30 10.04
CA GLN A 23 -4.64 6.43 10.82
C GLN A 23 -5.00 7.77 10.15
N LYS A 24 -4.94 7.83 8.81
CA LYS A 24 -5.33 9.00 8.02
C LYS A 24 -6.84 9.11 7.76
N ASN A 25 -7.65 8.18 8.27
CA ASN A 25 -9.10 8.09 8.02
C ASN A 25 -9.49 8.12 6.52
N LEU A 26 -8.63 7.58 5.65
CA LEU A 26 -8.88 7.54 4.22
C LEU A 26 -9.66 6.29 3.83
N SER A 27 -10.72 6.44 3.04
CA SER A 27 -11.36 5.30 2.38
C SER A 27 -10.54 4.85 1.17
N TYR A 28 -10.73 3.63 0.68
CA TYR A 28 -10.07 3.16 -0.55
C TYR A 28 -10.28 4.11 -1.73
N ARG A 29 -11.49 4.68 -1.85
CA ARG A 29 -11.82 5.64 -2.91
C ARG A 29 -11.12 6.97 -2.72
N LYS A 30 -10.97 7.42 -1.46
CA LYS A 30 -10.26 8.67 -1.13
C LYS A 30 -8.78 8.51 -1.40
N LEU A 31 -8.19 7.38 -1.01
CA LEU A 31 -6.80 7.06 -1.32
C LEU A 31 -6.61 6.98 -2.83
N ALA A 32 -7.44 6.23 -3.56
CA ALA A 32 -7.43 6.15 -5.03
C ALA A 32 -7.70 7.47 -5.76
N GLN A 33 -8.25 8.48 -5.08
CA GLN A 33 -8.35 9.84 -5.64
C GLN A 33 -7.07 10.64 -5.42
N ASN A 34 -6.35 10.35 -4.33
CA ASN A 34 -5.12 11.04 -3.97
C ASN A 34 -3.87 10.42 -4.64
N CYS A 35 -3.94 9.15 -5.03
CA CYS A 35 -2.91 8.45 -5.79
C CYS A 35 -3.50 7.95 -7.12
N ASP A 36 -2.73 7.94 -8.20
CA ASP A 36 -3.17 7.45 -9.53
C ASP A 36 -3.23 5.91 -9.57
N ILE A 37 -3.96 5.32 -8.62
CA ILE A 37 -4.06 3.88 -8.38
C ILE A 37 -5.52 3.54 -8.18
N ASP A 38 -5.97 2.51 -8.89
CA ASP A 38 -7.33 2.06 -8.78
C ASP A 38 -7.63 1.43 -7.42
N HIS A 39 -8.76 1.79 -6.83
CA HIS A 39 -9.27 1.25 -5.56
C HIS A 39 -9.29 -0.29 -5.49
N ALA A 40 -9.51 -0.97 -6.63
CA ALA A 40 -9.43 -2.42 -6.72
C ALA A 40 -7.99 -2.94 -6.52
N ASP A 41 -6.99 -2.24 -7.04
CA ASP A 41 -5.58 -2.59 -6.91
C ASP A 41 -5.05 -2.24 -5.52
N ILE A 42 -5.49 -1.13 -4.91
CA ILE A 42 -5.20 -0.81 -3.50
C ILE A 42 -5.54 -2.00 -2.59
N ARG A 43 -6.71 -2.61 -2.80
CA ARG A 43 -7.13 -3.78 -2.02
C ARG A 43 -6.22 -5.00 -2.26
N LYS A 44 -5.75 -5.21 -3.48
CA LYS A 44 -4.81 -6.31 -3.79
C LYS A 44 -3.44 -6.06 -3.17
N TYR A 45 -2.98 -4.80 -3.15
CA TYR A 45 -1.75 -4.39 -2.46
C TYR A 45 -1.84 -4.60 -0.94
N GLU A 46 -2.93 -4.17 -0.31
CA GLU A 46 -3.14 -4.38 1.14
C GLU A 46 -3.19 -5.87 1.52
N LYS A 47 -3.63 -6.74 0.61
CA LYS A 47 -3.63 -8.20 0.83
C LYS A 47 -2.30 -8.88 0.48
N GLY A 48 -1.35 -8.15 -0.11
CA GLY A 48 -0.11 -8.72 -0.63
C GLY A 48 -0.32 -9.72 -1.78
N GLU A 49 -1.43 -9.59 -2.53
CA GLU A 49 -1.73 -10.45 -3.68
C GLU A 49 -0.93 -10.04 -4.93
N ILE A 50 -0.54 -8.76 -5.02
CA ILE A 50 0.25 -8.21 -6.12
C ILE A 50 1.50 -7.50 -5.59
N ASN A 51 2.55 -7.52 -6.41
CA ASN A 51 3.81 -6.88 -6.09
C ASN A 51 3.71 -5.37 -6.33
N MET A 52 4.11 -4.57 -5.35
CA MET A 52 4.12 -3.12 -5.48
C MET A 52 5.38 -2.66 -6.21
N THR A 53 5.22 -1.79 -7.20
CA THR A 53 6.37 -1.14 -7.83
C THR A 53 6.77 0.10 -7.04
N ILE A 54 8.02 0.53 -7.19
CA ILE A 54 8.53 1.76 -6.53
C ILE A 54 7.69 2.99 -6.91
N LEU A 55 7.20 3.05 -8.16
CA LEU A 55 6.32 4.13 -8.61
C LEU A 55 4.99 4.13 -7.84
N THR A 56 4.41 2.95 -7.63
CA THR A 56 3.19 2.79 -6.85
C THR A 56 3.40 3.21 -5.39
N MET A 57 4.55 2.86 -4.78
CA MET A 57 4.89 3.33 -3.43
C MET A 57 4.99 4.85 -3.35
N LEU A 58 5.60 5.49 -4.36
CA LEU A 58 5.68 6.94 -4.42
C LEU A 58 4.28 7.58 -4.48
N GLU A 59 3.38 7.01 -5.28
CA GLU A 59 2.00 7.47 -5.40
C GLU A 59 1.23 7.25 -4.07
N PHE A 60 1.41 6.12 -3.39
CA PHE A 60 0.84 5.92 -2.05
C PHE A 60 1.38 6.91 -1.03
N ALA A 61 2.70 7.15 -1.01
CA ALA A 61 3.33 8.11 -0.11
C ALA A 61 2.76 9.53 -0.32
N LYS A 62 2.61 9.96 -1.58
CA LYS A 62 1.92 11.21 -1.93
C LYS A 62 0.46 11.20 -1.46
N GLY A 63 -0.27 10.13 -1.75
CA GLY A 63 -1.70 10.06 -1.46
C GLY A 63 -2.06 9.95 0.02
N LEU A 64 -1.16 9.39 0.82
CA LEU A 64 -1.23 9.32 2.29
C LEU A 64 -0.61 10.56 2.97
N GLU A 65 0.04 11.43 2.21
CA GLU A 65 0.85 12.55 2.72
C GLU A 65 1.84 12.07 3.80
N ILE A 66 2.63 11.06 3.45
CA ILE A 66 3.69 10.50 4.29
C ILE A 66 4.97 10.36 3.49
N THR A 67 6.07 10.13 4.18
CA THR A 67 7.34 9.82 3.53
C THR A 67 7.40 8.36 3.10
N LEU A 68 8.16 8.08 2.03
CA LEU A 68 8.49 6.72 1.61
C LEU A 68 9.12 5.89 2.75
N LYS A 69 9.84 6.56 3.66
CA LYS A 69 10.44 5.92 4.83
C LYS A 69 9.36 5.38 5.76
N GLU A 70 8.35 6.18 6.10
CA GLU A 70 7.22 5.75 6.94
C GLU A 70 6.42 4.64 6.26
N LEU A 71 6.26 4.70 4.93
CA LEU A 71 5.60 3.64 4.16
C LEU A 71 6.38 2.31 4.22
N MET A 72 7.71 2.37 4.33
CA MET A 72 8.62 1.22 4.36
C MET A 72 8.98 0.76 5.78
N ASP A 73 8.42 1.38 6.82
CA ASP A 73 8.70 1.08 8.22
C ASP A 73 7.73 0.02 8.77
N PHE A 74 7.94 -1.27 8.41
CA PHE A 74 7.06 -2.42 8.73
C PHE A 74 7.80 -3.73 9.05
#